data_AF-A0A290ZM59-F1
#
_entry.id   AF-A0A290ZM59-F1
#
_cell.length_a   1.000
_cell.length_b   1.000
_cell.length_c   1.000
_cell.angle_alpha   90.00
_cell.angle_beta   90.00
_cell.angle_gamma   90.00
#
_symmetry.space_group_name_H-M   'P 1'
#
loop_
_entity.id
_entity.type
_entity.pdbx_description
1 polymer ?
#
loop_
_entity_poly.entity_id
_entity_poly.type
_entity_poly.pdbx_seq_one_letter_code
_entity_poly.pdbx_strand_id
1 'polypeptide(L)'
;MKIRLEEYIREDGTNPYQAWFNGLDAQAAAKVTVAKARLELGNTSNVKWFRGIGEYVIDWGPGYRVYLAQDGERLLILLGGSTKKEQQRAIDQAVLLHDEYKARKKVLAAIRKGKRS
;
A
#
# COMPACT_ATOMS: atom_id res chain seq x y z
N MET A 1 15.47 10.27 5.57
CA MET A 1 14.24 10.30 6.38
C MET A 1 13.67 8.89 6.43
N LYS A 2 13.29 8.36 7.60
CA LYS A 2 12.67 7.04 7.69
C LYS A 2 11.16 7.16 7.42
N ILE A 3 10.68 6.44 6.41
CA ILE A 3 9.27 6.29 6.12
C ILE A 3 8.78 5.02 6.81
N ARG A 4 7.59 5.06 7.41
CA ARG A 4 6.93 3.88 7.97
C ARG A 4 6.03 3.26 6.90
N LEU A 5 6.13 1.95 6.72
CA LEU A 5 5.21 1.18 5.90
C LEU A 5 4.30 0.36 6.80
N GLU A 6 3.00 0.57 6.66
CA GLU A 6 1.95 -0.21 7.34
C GLU A 6 1.12 -0.94 6.30
N GLU A 7 0.64 -2.12 6.63
CA GLU A 7 -0.22 -2.92 5.75
C GLU A 7 -1.68 -2.56 6.01
N TYR A 8 -2.46 -2.38 4.95
CA TYR A 8 -3.87 -2.13 5.10
C TYR A 8 -4.60 -3.41 5.50
N ILE A 9 -5.22 -3.37 6.68
CA ILE A 9 -6.11 -4.42 7.17
C ILE A 9 -7.52 -3.89 7.01
N ARG A 10 -8.34 -4.60 6.24
CA ARG A 10 -9.75 -4.28 6.01
C ARG A 10 -10.56 -4.45 7.29
N GLU A 11 -11.77 -3.93 7.30
CA GLU A 11 -12.69 -4.07 8.44
C GLU A 11 -13.01 -5.52 8.77
N ASP A 12 -13.04 -6.38 7.76
CA ASP A 12 -13.27 -7.82 7.89
C ASP A 12 -12.05 -8.61 8.39
N GLY A 13 -10.90 -7.94 8.58
CA GLY A 13 -9.65 -8.55 9.02
C GLY A 13 -8.76 -9.07 7.88
N THR A 14 -9.22 -9.03 6.62
CA THR A 14 -8.39 -9.40 5.48
C THR A 14 -7.28 -8.39 5.24
N ASN A 15 -6.09 -8.90 4.93
CA ASN A 15 -4.94 -8.11 4.48
C ASN A 15 -4.72 -8.39 2.97
N PRO A 16 -5.16 -7.49 2.07
CA PRO A 16 -5.06 -7.72 0.63
C PRO A 16 -3.60 -7.79 0.15
N TYR A 17 -2.71 -7.03 0.80
CA TYR A 17 -1.28 -7.10 0.54
C TYR A 17 -0.71 -8.47 0.91
N GLN A 18 -1.02 -8.99 2.10
CA GLN A 18 -0.54 -10.31 2.53
C GLN A 18 -1.10 -11.43 1.67
N ALA A 19 -2.39 -11.35 1.30
CA ALA A 19 -3.03 -12.33 0.43
C ALA A 19 -2.33 -12.40 -0.94
N TRP A 20 -2.02 -11.23 -1.53
CA TRP A 20 -1.25 -11.16 -2.76
C TRP A 20 0.20 -11.65 -2.57
N PHE A 21 0.87 -11.21 -1.51
CA PHE A 21 2.26 -11.56 -1.21
C PHE A 21 2.45 -13.06 -0.99
N ASN A 22 1.50 -13.73 -0.33
CA ASN A 22 1.51 -15.17 -0.13
C ASN A 22 1.35 -15.96 -1.44
N GLY A 23 0.78 -15.35 -2.48
CA GLY A 23 0.67 -15.94 -3.82
C GLY A 23 1.92 -15.76 -4.68
N LEU A 24 2.95 -15.04 -4.19
CA LEU A 24 4.18 -14.80 -4.94
C LEU A 24 5.19 -15.92 -4.74
N ASP A 25 5.91 -16.24 -5.82
CA ASP A 25 7.10 -17.09 -5.73
C ASP A 25 8.18 -16.48 -4.83
N ALA A 26 9.06 -17.31 -4.27
CA ALA A 26 10.12 -16.89 -3.36
C ALA A 26 10.99 -15.74 -3.90
N GLN A 27 11.28 -15.75 -5.21
CA GLN A 27 12.05 -14.68 -5.85
C GLN A 27 11.26 -13.35 -5.90
N ALA A 28 9.97 -13.41 -6.22
CA ALA A 28 9.11 -12.22 -6.24
C ALA A 28 8.93 -11.65 -4.83
N ALA A 29 8.68 -12.50 -3.85
CA ALA A 29 8.60 -12.12 -2.44
C ALA A 29 9.89 -11.41 -1.97
N ALA A 30 11.07 -11.95 -2.31
CA ALA A 30 12.35 -11.31 -1.99
C ALA A 30 12.48 -9.91 -2.62
N LYS A 31 12.06 -9.73 -3.88
CA LYS A 31 12.10 -8.43 -4.57
C LYS A 31 11.15 -7.42 -3.93
N VAL A 32 9.94 -7.85 -3.55
CA VAL A 32 8.97 -7.00 -2.85
C VAL A 32 9.52 -6.59 -1.48
N THR A 33 10.14 -7.50 -0.72
CA THR A 33 10.79 -7.17 0.55
C THR A 33 11.90 -6.13 0.38
N VAL A 34 12.73 -6.27 -0.66
CA VAL A 34 13.77 -5.27 -0.98
C VAL A 34 13.15 -3.93 -1.37
N ALA A 35 12.04 -3.92 -2.12
CA ALA A 35 11.31 -2.71 -2.46
C ALA A 35 10.74 -2.03 -1.20
N LYS A 36 10.16 -2.80 -0.27
CA LYS A 36 9.65 -2.33 1.03
C LYS A 36 10.77 -1.65 1.83
N ALA A 37 11.92 -2.31 1.96
CA ALA A 37 13.08 -1.76 2.66
C ALA A 37 13.60 -0.46 2.01
N ARG A 38 13.64 -0.39 0.67
CA ARG A 38 14.02 0.83 -0.05
C ARG A 38 13.03 1.98 0.21
N LEU A 39 11.74 1.68 0.25
CA LEU A 39 10.71 2.67 0.58
C LEU A 39 10.86 3.17 2.02
N GLU A 40 11.14 2.28 2.98
CA GLU A 40 11.39 2.66 4.39
C GLU A 40 12.60 3.60 4.54
N LEU A 41 13.61 3.42 3.69
CA LEU A 41 14.78 4.29 3.61
C LEU A 41 14.50 5.65 2.93
N GLY A 42 13.26 5.85 2.45
CA GLY A 42 12.84 7.08 1.78
C GLY A 42 13.04 7.08 0.26
N ASN A 43 13.44 5.94 -0.33
CA ASN A 43 13.66 5.84 -1.76
C ASN A 43 12.33 5.60 -2.49
N THR A 44 11.66 6.70 -2.84
CA THR A 44 10.36 6.74 -3.52
C THR A 44 10.48 7.05 -5.02
N SER A 45 11.68 7.09 -5.58
CA SER A 45 11.91 7.44 -7.00
C SER A 45 11.21 6.49 -7.98
N ASN A 46 10.97 5.24 -7.58
CA ASN A 46 10.23 4.25 -8.37
C ASN A 46 8.72 4.23 -8.08
N VAL A 47 8.23 5.14 -7.24
CA VAL A 47 6.81 5.32 -6.95
C VAL A 47 6.22 6.36 -7.88
N LYS A 48 5.17 5.98 -8.59
CA LYS A 48 4.33 6.91 -9.34
C LYS A 48 3.12 7.27 -8.50
N TRP A 49 3.05 8.52 -8.07
CA TRP A 49 1.92 9.06 -7.31
C TRP A 49 0.81 9.53 -8.25
N PHE A 50 -0.43 9.09 -8.00
CA PHE A 50 -1.62 9.51 -8.73
C PHE A 50 -2.88 9.37 -7.86
N ARG A 51 -3.80 10.33 -7.94
CA ARG A 51 -5.11 10.31 -7.24
C ARG A 51 -5.02 10.02 -5.72
N GLY A 52 -3.89 10.38 -5.07
CA GLY A 52 -3.65 10.14 -3.65
C GLY A 52 -3.14 8.74 -3.29
N ILE A 53 -2.96 7.86 -4.28
CA ILE A 53 -2.25 6.58 -4.16
C ILE A 53 -0.95 6.63 -4.94
N GLY A 54 -0.09 5.66 -4.71
CA GLY A 54 1.22 5.48 -5.31
C GLY A 54 1.33 4.06 -5.85
N GLU A 55 1.99 3.91 -7.00
CA GLU A 55 2.32 2.63 -7.58
C GLU A 55 3.84 2.50 -7.62
N TYR A 56 4.38 1.55 -6.87
CA TYR A 56 5.78 1.18 -6.94
C TYR A 56 5.96 0.13 -8.02
N VAL A 57 6.70 0.47 -9.07
CA VAL A 57 6.97 -0.45 -10.18
C VAL A 57 8.22 -1.27 -9.88
N ILE A 58 8.07 -2.59 -9.81
CA ILE A 58 9.17 -3.54 -9.72
C ILE A 58 9.41 -4.08 -11.13
N ASP A 59 10.45 -3.54 -11.79
CA ASP A 59 10.86 -3.98 -13.11
C ASP A 59 11.63 -5.32 -13.01
N TRP A 60 10.88 -6.39 -12.77
CA TRP A 60 11.40 -7.75 -12.65
C TRP A 60 10.33 -8.79 -12.98
N GLY A 61 10.71 -9.80 -13.78
CA GLY A 61 9.84 -10.90 -14.17
C GLY A 61 8.59 -10.43 -14.93
N PRO A 62 7.37 -10.80 -14.51
CA PRO A 62 6.12 -10.38 -15.16
C PRO A 62 5.78 -8.88 -14.99
N GLY A 63 6.61 -8.12 -14.26
CA GLY A 63 6.40 -6.70 -13.97
C GLY A 63 5.40 -6.52 -12.84
N TYR A 64 5.88 -6.70 -11.60
CA TYR A 64 5.08 -6.53 -10.40
C TYR A 64 4.90 -5.05 -10.05
N ARG A 65 3.75 -4.74 -9.47
CA ARG A 65 3.40 -3.39 -9.04
C ARG A 65 2.83 -3.45 -7.64
N VAL A 66 3.34 -2.62 -6.74
CA VAL A 66 2.84 -2.52 -5.36
C VAL A 66 2.09 -1.21 -5.23
N TYR A 67 0.82 -1.29 -4.83
CA TYR A 67 -0.02 -0.13 -4.60
C TYR A 67 0.05 0.30 -3.15
N LEU A 68 0.27 1.57 -2.94
CA LEU A 68 0.45 2.17 -1.61
C LEU A 68 -0.25 3.52 -1.53
N ALA A 69 -0.76 3.91 -0.37
CA ALA A 69 -1.32 5.25 -0.15
C ALA A 69 -0.39 6.07 0.73
N GLN A 70 -0.32 7.38 0.48
CA GLN A 70 0.42 8.28 1.36
C GLN A 70 -0.48 8.78 2.49
N ASP A 71 -0.07 8.53 3.72
CA ASP A 71 -0.73 9.06 4.91
C ASP A 71 0.18 10.08 5.62
N GLY A 72 -0.07 11.37 5.36
CA GLY A 72 0.77 12.44 5.88
C GLY A 72 2.19 12.42 5.27
N GLU A 73 3.19 12.83 6.05
CA GLU A 73 4.53 13.06 5.51
C GLU A 73 5.43 11.81 5.51
N ARG A 74 5.18 10.85 6.40
CA ARG A 74 6.12 9.75 6.69
C ARG A 74 5.47 8.37 6.86
N LEU A 75 4.19 8.22 6.53
CA LEU A 75 3.50 6.94 6.61
C LEU A 75 2.98 6.57 5.22
N LEU A 76 3.26 5.34 4.82
CA LEU A 76 2.78 4.74 3.59
C LEU A 76 1.97 3.49 3.94
N ILE A 77 0.77 3.39 3.39
CA ILE A 77 -0.13 2.26 3.61
C ILE A 77 -0.07 1.33 2.40
N LEU A 78 0.37 0.10 2.57
CA LEU A 78 0.39 -0.94 1.55
C LEU A 78 -1.04 -1.46 1.33
N LEU A 79 -1.59 -1.18 0.15
CA LEU A 79 -2.96 -1.56 -0.21
C LEU A 79 -3.00 -2.94 -0.87
N GLY A 80 -1.93 -3.32 -1.58
CA GLY A 80 -1.85 -4.58 -2.30
C GLY A 80 -0.76 -4.56 -3.37
N GLY A 81 -0.76 -5.59 -4.21
CA GLY A 81 0.05 -5.61 -5.40
C GLY A 81 -0.63 -6.35 -6.54
N SER A 82 -0.09 -6.19 -7.74
CA SER A 82 -0.57 -6.88 -8.92
C SER A 82 0.55 -7.14 -9.91
N THR A 83 0.23 -7.92 -10.93
CA THR A 83 1.06 -8.01 -12.14
C THR A 83 0.67 -6.92 -13.15
N LYS A 84 1.51 -6.71 -14.16
CA LYS A 84 1.23 -5.80 -15.28
C LYS A 84 -0.11 -6.08 -15.98
N LYS A 85 -0.53 -7.35 -16.06
CA LYS A 85 -1.78 -7.75 -16.73
C LYS A 85 -3.02 -7.33 -15.96
N GLU A 86 -2.91 -7.20 -14.63
CA GLU A 86 -4.03 -6.94 -13.73
C GLU A 86 -4.03 -5.50 -13.18
N GLN A 87 -3.16 -4.63 -13.73
CA GLN A 87 -2.98 -3.26 -13.24
C GLN A 87 -4.29 -2.48 -13.15
N GLN A 88 -5.20 -2.63 -14.11
CA GLN A 88 -6.45 -1.86 -14.14
C GLN A 88 -7.33 -2.23 -12.95
N ARG A 89 -7.59 -3.52 -12.77
CA ARG A 89 -8.38 -4.05 -11.64
C ARG A 89 -7.75 -3.69 -10.31
N ALA A 90 -6.41 -3.74 -10.24
CA ALA A 90 -5.69 -3.42 -9.02
C ALA A 90 -5.71 -1.92 -8.70
N ILE A 91 -5.68 -1.04 -9.71
CA ILE A 91 -5.89 0.41 -9.54
C ILE A 91 -7.29 0.66 -8.98
N ASP A 92 -8.33 0.05 -9.57
CA ASP A 92 -9.69 0.21 -9.10
C ASP A 92 -9.84 -0.26 -7.64
N GLN A 93 -9.26 -1.41 -7.30
CA GLN A 93 -9.23 -1.90 -5.91
C GLN A 93 -8.43 -0.98 -4.98
N ALA A 94 -7.25 -0.49 -5.39
CA ALA A 94 -6.43 0.40 -4.57
C ALA A 94 -7.16 1.73 -4.30
N VAL A 95 -7.87 2.28 -5.28
CA VAL A 95 -8.68 3.49 -5.09
C VAL A 95 -9.81 3.23 -4.09
N LEU A 96 -10.50 2.10 -4.20
CA LEU A 96 -11.56 1.73 -3.25
C LEU A 96 -11.02 1.56 -1.82
N LEU A 97 -9.92 0.81 -1.66
CA LEU A 97 -9.29 0.59 -0.36
C LEU A 97 -8.78 1.91 0.26
N HIS A 98 -8.26 2.82 -0.56
CA HIS A 98 -7.82 4.14 -0.10
C HIS A 98 -8.99 5.00 0.39
N ASP A 99 -10.15 4.95 -0.26
CA ASP A 99 -11.35 5.66 0.20
C ASP A 99 -11.89 5.07 1.51
N GLU A 100 -11.97 3.74 1.61
CA GLU A 100 -12.33 2.99 2.82
C GLU A 100 -11.40 3.37 3.99
N TYR A 101 -10.09 3.37 3.75
CA TYR A 101 -9.08 3.82 4.72
C TYR A 101 -9.29 5.27 5.17
N LYS A 102 -9.54 6.20 4.24
CA LYS A 102 -9.79 7.61 4.57
C LYS A 102 -11.04 7.82 5.40
N ALA A 103 -12.14 7.15 5.05
CA ALA A 103 -13.38 7.20 5.81
C ALA A 103 -13.16 6.69 7.25
N ARG A 104 -12.50 5.53 7.38
CA ARG A 104 -12.19 4.94 8.68
C ARG A 104 -11.25 5.80 9.51
N LYS A 105 -10.23 6.41 8.91
CA LYS A 105 -9.34 7.35 9.58
C LYS A 105 -10.10 8.55 10.15
N LYS A 106 -11.07 9.12 9.41
CA LYS A 106 -11.92 10.20 9.90
C LYS A 106 -12.74 9.77 11.11
N VAL A 107 -13.34 8.58 11.07
CA VAL A 107 -14.11 8.02 12.20
C VAL A 107 -13.21 7.82 13.42
N LEU A 108 -12.04 7.19 13.25
CA LEU A 108 -11.07 6.98 14.33
C LEU A 108 -10.56 8.31 14.92
N ALA A 109 -10.33 9.31 14.07
CA ALA A 109 -9.93 10.65 14.52
C ALA A 109 -11.05 11.34 15.32
N ALA A 110 -12.31 11.21 14.89
CA ALA A 110 -13.47 11.73 15.60
C ALA A 110 -13.67 11.06 16.98
N ILE A 111 -13.56 9.72 17.04
CA ILE A 111 -13.63 8.97 18.30
C ILE A 111 -12.52 9.41 19.27
N ARG A 112 -11.29 9.57 18.77
CA ARG A 112 -10.17 10.08 19.59
C ARG A 112 -10.40 11.50 20.11
N LYS A 113 -11.11 12.33 19.35
CA LYS A 113 -11.42 13.72 19.74
C LYS A 113 -12.54 13.78 20.77
N GLY A 114 -13.53 12.89 20.69
CA GLY A 114 -14.64 12.81 21.66
C GLY A 114 -14.28 12.20 23.02
N LYS A 115 -13.25 11.33 23.09
CA LYS A 115 -12.77 10.74 24.36
C LYS A 115 -11.93 11.66 25.25
N ARG A 116 -11.65 12.90 24.80
CA ARG A 116 -10.84 13.91 25.52
C ARG A 116 -11.68 15.05 26.12
N SER A 117 -13.01 14.94 26.10
CA SER A 117 -13.93 15.88 26.75
C SER A 117 -14.63 15.24 27.92
#